data_AF-A0A498FCV0-F1
#
_entry.id   AF-A0A498FCV0-F1
#
_cell.length_a   1.000
_cell.length_b   1.000
_cell.length_c   1.000
_cell.angle_alpha   90.00
_cell.angle_beta   90.00
_cell.angle_gamma   90.00
#
_symmetry.space_group_name_H-M   'P 1'
#
loop_
_entity.id
_entity.type
_entity.pdbx_description
1 polymer ?
#
loop_
_entity_poly.entity_id
_entity_poly.type
_entity_poly.pdbx_seq_one_letter_code
_entity_poly.pdbx_strand_id
1 'polypeptide(L)'
;MNIALLTTTWYPDTGGGIIHVKELANRLVDDYDCSVTIITKSGGGNKEAMSDISKSVSIIRIPGTNSRFRPLNELRYTAGVLRHVVKNNYDIVHAHTNTATFPLQILNLGDYLTVITVHGAQLDLTVTFTDSILDPIYSFTRQLILQRF
;
A
#
# COMPACT_ATOMS: atom_id res chain seq x y z
N MET A 1 -6.73 -7.83 16.48
CA MET A 1 -6.90 -7.90 15.00
C MET A 1 -5.61 -7.42 14.34
N ASN A 2 -5.16 -8.10 13.29
CA ASN A 2 -3.92 -7.81 12.56
C ASN A 2 -4.23 -7.10 11.24
N ILE A 3 -3.75 -5.86 11.09
CA ILE A 3 -4.10 -5.00 9.97
C ILE A 3 -2.83 -4.60 9.20
N ALA A 4 -2.84 -4.80 7.88
CA ALA A 4 -1.81 -4.30 6.98
C ALA A 4 -2.28 -3.02 6.29
N LEU A 5 -1.62 -1.89 6.56
CA LEU A 5 -1.82 -0.63 5.83
C LEU A 5 -0.80 -0.52 4.71
N LEU A 6 -1.27 -0.43 3.46
CA LEU A 6 -0.43 -0.35 2.27
C LEU A 6 -0.32 1.10 1.77
N THR A 7 0.89 1.62 1.68
CA THR A 7 1.18 2.93 1.11
C THR A 7 2.49 2.90 0.33
N THR A 8 2.55 3.43 -0.89
CA THR A 8 3.82 3.46 -1.64
C THR A 8 4.77 4.55 -1.21
N THR A 9 4.32 5.47 -0.35
CA THR A 9 5.09 6.64 0.06
C THR A 9 5.03 6.75 1.58
N TRP A 10 6.17 7.07 2.20
CA TRP A 10 6.32 7.22 3.64
C TRP A 10 7.47 8.18 3.94
N TYR A 11 7.70 8.48 5.21
CA TYR A 11 8.80 9.34 5.65
C TYR A 11 10.14 9.01 4.93
N PRO A 12 10.94 10.00 4.49
CA PRO A 12 10.88 11.45 4.75
C PRO A 12 9.84 12.21 3.92
N ASP A 13 9.15 11.55 2.99
CA ASP A 13 8.08 12.19 2.25
C ASP A 13 6.93 12.53 3.21
N THR A 14 6.30 13.67 3.00
CA THR A 14 5.19 14.17 3.84
C THR A 14 4.00 14.56 2.97
N GLY A 15 2.80 14.50 3.53
CA GLY A 15 1.56 14.83 2.84
C GLY A 15 0.32 14.30 3.57
N GLY A 16 -0.86 14.73 3.12
CA GLY A 16 -2.14 14.38 3.78
C GLY A 16 -2.38 12.87 3.86
N GLY A 17 -2.06 12.11 2.81
CA GLY A 17 -2.20 10.65 2.81
C GLY A 17 -1.31 9.95 3.85
N ILE A 18 -0.08 10.45 4.07
CA ILE A 18 0.85 9.89 5.05
C ILE A 18 0.38 10.22 6.47
N ILE A 19 -0.04 11.47 6.71
CA ILE A 19 -0.61 11.89 8.00
C ILE A 19 -1.87 11.09 8.34
N HIS A 20 -2.74 10.88 7.35
CA HIS A 20 -3.93 10.05 7.53
C HIS A 20 -3.58 8.62 7.93
N VAL A 21 -2.64 7.97 7.24
CA VAL A 21 -2.22 6.60 7.56
C VAL A 21 -1.57 6.54 8.95
N LYS A 22 -0.78 7.55 9.34
CA LYS A 22 -0.21 7.67 10.70
C LYS A 22 -1.31 7.71 11.76
N GLU A 23 -2.24 8.65 11.62
CA GLU A 23 -3.31 8.87 12.59
C GLU A 23 -4.21 7.63 12.71
N LEU A 24 -4.55 7.03 11.56
CA LEU A 24 -5.34 5.80 11.51
C LEU A 24 -4.62 4.65 12.23
N ALA A 25 -3.32 4.45 11.95
CA ALA A 25 -2.54 3.40 12.59
C ALA A 25 -2.49 3.56 14.11
N ASN A 26 -2.26 4.80 14.60
CA ASN A 26 -2.23 5.09 16.02
C ASN A 26 -3.58 4.81 16.67
N ARG A 27 -4.68 5.33 16.12
CA ARG A 27 -6.02 5.09 16.69
C ARG A 27 -6.42 3.63 16.70
N LEU A 28 -6.09 2.87 15.64
CA LEU A 28 -6.36 1.44 15.61
C LEU A 28 -5.65 0.68 16.74
N VAL A 29 -4.41 1.07 17.05
CA VAL A 29 -3.67 0.50 18.17
C VAL A 29 -4.24 0.98 19.50
N ASP A 30 -4.32 2.29 19.68
CA ASP A 30 -4.53 2.93 20.99
C ASP A 30 -6.00 2.84 21.45
N ASP A 31 -6.95 2.93 20.53
CA ASP A 31 -8.39 2.94 20.84
C ASP A 31 -9.06 1.56 20.64
N TYR A 32 -8.47 0.67 19.83
CA TYR A 32 -9.10 -0.59 19.39
C TYR A 32 -8.24 -1.86 19.58
N ASP A 33 -7.09 -1.77 20.26
CA ASP A 33 -6.19 -2.91 20.56
C ASP A 33 -5.84 -3.75 19.31
N CYS A 34 -5.64 -3.07 18.18
CA CYS A 34 -5.21 -3.71 16.93
C CYS A 34 -3.68 -3.75 16.83
N SER A 35 -3.17 -4.77 16.13
CA SER A 35 -1.78 -4.81 15.70
C SER A 35 -1.70 -4.29 14.26
N VAL A 36 -0.92 -3.24 14.03
CA VAL A 36 -0.86 -2.56 12.73
C VAL A 36 0.53 -2.69 12.12
N THR A 37 0.57 -3.09 10.84
CA THR A 37 1.78 -3.05 10.01
C THR A 37 1.59 -2.12 8.84
N ILE A 38 2.43 -1.11 8.73
CA ILE A 38 2.51 -0.21 7.57
C ILE A 38 3.55 -0.78 6.60
N ILE A 39 3.11 -1.18 5.40
CA ILE A 39 3.97 -1.73 4.35
C ILE A 39 4.16 -0.69 3.25
N THR A 40 5.41 -0.26 3.07
CA THR A 40 5.77 0.82 2.15
C THR A 40 7.00 0.51 1.30
N LYS A 41 7.29 1.37 0.33
CA LYS A 41 8.51 1.30 -0.48
C LYS A 41 9.72 1.69 0.36
N SER A 42 10.89 1.18 -0.01
CA SER A 42 12.16 1.71 0.48
C SER A 42 12.25 3.22 0.15
N GLY A 43 12.36 4.05 1.19
CA GLY A 43 12.67 5.47 1.10
C GLY A 43 14.03 5.76 1.72
N GLY A 44 14.60 6.93 1.46
CA GLY A 44 15.94 7.31 1.92
C GLY A 44 16.08 7.64 3.42
N GLY A 45 15.08 7.34 4.25
CA GLY A 45 15.04 7.75 5.67
C GLY A 45 14.83 6.60 6.66
N ASN A 46 15.41 6.75 7.85
CA ASN A 46 15.27 5.82 8.97
C ASN A 46 13.82 5.78 9.51
N LYS A 47 13.46 4.64 10.14
CA LYS A 47 12.15 4.41 10.78
C LYS A 47 11.77 5.47 11.81
N GLU A 48 12.76 6.09 12.44
CA GLU A 48 12.63 6.93 13.64
C GLU A 48 12.21 8.37 13.37
N ALA A 49 12.12 8.79 12.12
CA ALA A 49 12.09 10.21 11.81
C ALA A 49 10.68 10.78 11.62
N MET A 50 9.63 9.94 11.70
CA MET A 50 8.28 10.45 11.93
C MET A 50 7.97 10.37 13.42
N SER A 51 8.03 11.51 14.12
CA SER A 51 7.62 11.62 15.52
C SER A 51 6.17 11.13 15.70
N ASP A 52 5.84 10.65 16.90
CA ASP A 52 4.46 10.33 17.33
C ASP A 52 3.77 9.17 16.60
N ILE A 53 4.51 8.17 16.14
CA ILE A 53 3.90 6.86 15.82
C ILE A 53 3.93 5.97 17.06
N SER A 54 2.82 5.29 17.36
CA SER A 54 2.73 4.38 18.50
C SER A 54 3.77 3.26 18.36
N LYS A 55 4.41 2.88 19.49
CA LYS A 55 5.49 1.87 19.50
C LYS A 55 5.01 0.49 19.02
N SER A 56 3.71 0.25 19.11
CA SER A 56 3.09 -1.00 18.67
C SER A 56 2.79 -1.03 17.17
N VAL A 57 2.97 0.10 16.45
CA VAL A 57 2.87 0.13 14.99
C VAL A 57 4.20 -0.32 14.38
N SER A 58 4.14 -1.36 13.56
CA SER A 58 5.30 -1.85 12.80
C SER A 58 5.36 -1.19 11.43
N ILE A 59 6.56 -0.78 11.01
CA ILE A 59 6.81 -0.25 9.66
C ILE A 59 7.74 -1.18 8.90
N ILE A 60 7.31 -1.60 7.72
CA ILE A 60 8.04 -2.49 6.81
C ILE A 60 8.28 -1.77 5.50
N ARG A 61 9.55 -1.72 5.10
CA ARG A 61 9.96 -1.16 3.81
C ARG A 61 10.36 -2.30 2.89
N ILE A 62 9.69 -2.43 1.76
CA ILE A 62 10.03 -3.41 0.73
C ILE A 62 11.36 -3.00 0.08
N PRO A 63 12.41 -3.85 0.15
CA PRO A 63 13.71 -3.50 -0.38
C PRO A 63 13.73 -3.43 -1.91
N GLY A 64 14.63 -2.61 -2.44
CA GLY A 64 14.85 -2.51 -3.89
C GLY A 64 13.76 -1.75 -4.65
N THR A 65 12.87 -1.03 -3.98
CA THR A 65 11.83 -0.20 -4.61
C THR A 65 12.24 1.27 -4.71
N ASN A 66 13.54 1.58 -4.62
CA ASN A 66 14.16 2.90 -4.71
C ASN A 66 14.97 3.09 -6.00
N SER A 67 14.72 2.27 -7.03
CA SER A 67 15.42 2.41 -8.31
C SER A 67 14.86 3.58 -9.12
N ARG A 68 15.61 4.09 -10.10
CA ARG A 68 15.10 5.10 -11.05
C ARG A 68 14.03 4.53 -11.99
N PHE A 69 13.91 3.21 -12.09
CA PHE A 69 12.97 2.55 -12.98
C PHE A 69 11.67 2.21 -12.24
N ARG A 70 10.69 3.12 -12.34
CA ARG A 70 9.39 3.04 -11.65
C ARG A 70 8.67 1.69 -11.83
N PRO A 71 8.58 1.09 -13.04
CA PRO A 71 7.91 -0.20 -13.21
C PRO A 71 8.48 -1.33 -12.35
N LEU A 72 9.81 -1.39 -12.24
CA LEU A 72 10.48 -2.38 -11.41
C LEU A 72 10.21 -2.15 -9.92
N ASN A 73 10.08 -0.89 -9.48
CA ASN A 73 9.70 -0.59 -8.11
C ASN A 73 8.27 -1.04 -7.80
N GLU A 74 7.31 -0.86 -8.72
CA GLU A 74 5.92 -1.33 -8.54
C GLU A 74 5.84 -2.85 -8.49
N LEU A 75 6.55 -3.55 -9.38
CA LEU A 75 6.59 -5.01 -9.39
C LEU A 75 7.21 -5.56 -8.11
N ARG A 76 8.35 -5.00 -7.67
CA ARG A 76 9.00 -5.39 -6.42
C ARG A 76 8.14 -5.09 -5.20
N TYR A 77 7.47 -3.94 -5.18
CA TYR A 77 6.55 -3.58 -4.12
C TYR A 77 5.40 -4.57 -4.05
N THR A 78 4.74 -4.85 -5.18
CA THR A 78 3.64 -5.81 -5.28
C THR A 78 4.07 -7.19 -4.79
N ALA A 79 5.16 -7.74 -5.32
CA ALA A 79 5.67 -9.04 -4.91
C ALA A 79 6.04 -9.09 -3.41
N GLY A 80 6.64 -8.02 -2.90
CA GLY A 80 6.98 -7.87 -1.49
C GLY A 80 5.75 -7.83 -0.58
N VAL A 81 4.74 -7.04 -0.94
CA VAL A 81 3.45 -6.96 -0.23
C VAL A 81 2.78 -8.32 -0.21
N LEU A 82 2.60 -8.98 -1.37
CA LEU A 82 1.95 -10.29 -1.46
C LEU A 82 2.66 -11.32 -0.58
N ARG A 83 3.99 -11.41 -0.68
CA ARG A 83 4.78 -12.32 0.15
C ARG A 83 4.60 -12.03 1.65
N HIS A 84 4.57 -10.76 2.03
CA HIS A 84 4.43 -10.37 3.43
C HIS A 84 3.02 -10.65 3.95
N VAL A 85 2.00 -10.31 3.18
CA VAL A 85 0.60 -10.52 3.58
C VAL A 85 0.29 -12.00 3.73
N VAL A 86 0.67 -12.81 2.74
CA VAL A 86 0.44 -14.26 2.75
C VAL A 86 1.19 -14.96 3.89
N LYS A 87 2.37 -14.48 4.27
CA LYS A 87 3.16 -15.09 5.35
C LYS A 87 2.66 -14.76 6.75
N ASN A 88 2.05 -13.59 6.95
CA ASN A 88 1.73 -13.07 8.30
C ASN A 88 0.24 -13.09 8.65
N ASN A 89 -0.63 -13.65 7.79
CA ASN A 89 -2.06 -13.86 8.06
C ASN A 89 -2.77 -12.60 8.62
N TYR A 90 -2.77 -11.52 7.84
CA TYR A 90 -3.52 -10.33 8.20
C TYR A 90 -5.02 -10.56 8.06
N ASP A 91 -5.78 -10.04 9.03
CA ASP A 91 -7.25 -10.06 9.00
C ASP A 91 -7.78 -9.03 8.00
N ILE A 92 -7.12 -7.87 7.90
CA ILE A 92 -7.51 -6.77 7.00
C ILE A 92 -6.30 -6.25 6.24
N VAL A 93 -6.45 -6.02 4.93
CA VAL A 93 -5.46 -5.34 4.10
C VAL A 93 -6.05 -4.06 3.52
N HIS A 94 -5.52 -2.90 3.93
CA HIS A 94 -6.06 -1.58 3.63
C HIS A 94 -5.08 -0.77 2.77
N ALA A 95 -5.42 -0.51 1.51
CA ALA A 95 -4.60 0.32 0.62
C ALA A 95 -4.99 1.80 0.64
N HIS A 96 -3.99 2.67 0.68
CA HIS A 96 -4.15 4.13 0.73
C HIS A 96 -3.56 4.88 -0.48
N THR A 97 -2.91 4.18 -1.41
CA THR A 97 -2.35 4.81 -2.63
C THR A 97 -2.79 4.02 -3.85
N ASN A 98 -3.00 4.70 -4.99
CA ASN A 98 -3.49 4.07 -6.22
C ASN A 98 -2.61 2.90 -6.71
N THR A 99 -1.30 2.99 -6.49
CA THR A 99 -0.32 1.95 -6.79
C THR A 99 -0.36 0.80 -5.78
N ALA A 100 -0.71 1.07 -4.51
CA ALA A 100 -0.95 0.02 -3.51
C ALA A 100 -2.26 -0.75 -3.72
N THR A 101 -3.15 -0.27 -4.60
CA THR A 101 -4.39 -0.98 -4.94
C THR A 101 -4.14 -2.23 -5.79
N PHE A 102 -3.02 -2.32 -6.52
CA PHE A 102 -2.70 -3.48 -7.35
C PHE A 102 -2.46 -4.78 -6.56
N PRO A 103 -1.59 -4.82 -5.52
CA PRO A 103 -1.48 -6.02 -4.68
C PRO A 103 -2.81 -6.38 -4.01
N LEU A 104 -3.64 -5.39 -3.69
CA LEU A 104 -4.96 -5.60 -3.09
C LEU A 104 -5.93 -6.27 -4.07
N GLN A 105 -5.92 -5.89 -5.35
CA GLN A 105 -6.70 -6.58 -6.39
C GLN A 105 -6.30 -8.05 -6.55
N ILE A 106 -5.02 -8.38 -6.38
CA ILE A 106 -4.55 -9.77 -6.41
C ILE A 106 -5.01 -10.51 -5.14
N LEU A 107 -4.91 -9.88 -3.97
CA LEU A 107 -5.36 -10.47 -2.70
C LEU A 107 -6.89 -10.71 -2.67
N ASN A 108 -7.67 -9.88 -3.36
CA ASN A 108 -9.11 -10.07 -3.55
C ASN A 108 -9.50 -11.31 -4.34
N LEU A 109 -8.56 -11.94 -5.05
CA LEU A 109 -8.80 -13.23 -5.69
C LEU A 109 -8.80 -14.38 -4.67
N GLY A 110 -8.33 -14.13 -3.44
CA GLY A 110 -8.47 -15.03 -2.30
C GLY A 110 -9.41 -14.47 -1.23
N ASP A 111 -9.40 -15.08 -0.05
CA ASP A 111 -10.35 -14.77 1.03
C ASP A 111 -9.89 -13.63 1.95
N TYR A 112 -9.09 -12.68 1.45
CA TYR A 112 -8.63 -11.54 2.25
C TYR A 112 -9.70 -10.46 2.32
N LEU A 113 -10.00 -9.95 3.53
CA LEU A 113 -10.81 -8.75 3.68
C LEU A 113 -9.97 -7.53 3.30
N THR A 114 -10.37 -6.84 2.24
CA THR A 114 -9.62 -5.69 1.74
C THR A 114 -10.40 -4.39 1.80
N VAL A 115 -9.67 -3.30 2.02
CA VAL A 115 -10.22 -1.93 2.12
C VAL A 115 -9.39 -0.99 1.26
N ILE A 116 -10.02 -0.07 0.54
CA ILE A 116 -9.34 0.94 -0.27
C ILE A 116 -9.78 2.33 0.18
N THR A 117 -8.82 3.20 0.47
CA THR A 117 -9.05 4.63 0.66
C THR A 117 -8.31 5.40 -0.43
N VAL A 118 -9.06 6.14 -1.23
CA VAL A 118 -8.51 6.98 -2.31
C VAL A 118 -8.25 8.38 -1.76
N HIS A 119 -6.99 8.80 -1.69
CA HIS A 119 -6.59 10.15 -1.24
C HIS A 119 -6.63 11.21 -2.35
N GLY A 120 -6.87 10.80 -3.58
CA GLY A 120 -7.03 11.68 -4.75
C GLY A 120 -7.29 10.86 -6.01
N ALA A 121 -8.20 11.35 -6.85
CA ALA A 121 -8.46 10.80 -8.17
C ALA A 121 -8.10 11.87 -9.21
N GLN A 122 -7.26 11.55 -10.19
CA GLN A 122 -7.18 12.37 -11.40
C GLN A 122 -8.55 12.23 -12.09
N LEU A 123 -9.26 13.35 -12.26
CA LEU A 123 -10.55 13.45 -12.97
C LEU A 123 -10.40 13.28 -14.49
N ASP A 124 -9.16 13.23 -14.93
CA ASP A 124 -8.75 12.67 -16.19
C ASP A 124 -9.21 11.19 -16.26
N LEU A 125 -10.26 10.90 -17.03
CA LEU A 125 -10.74 9.54 -17.29
C LEU A 125 -9.69 8.65 -17.99
N THR A 126 -8.60 9.23 -18.48
CA THR A 126 -7.34 8.54 -18.70
C THR A 126 -6.65 8.39 -17.35
N VAL A 127 -7.01 7.34 -16.61
CA VAL A 127 -6.21 6.90 -15.47
C VAL A 127 -4.90 6.33 -16.03
N THR A 128 -3.96 7.19 -16.39
CA THR A 128 -2.56 6.83 -16.65
C THR A 128 -1.95 6.46 -15.31
N PHE A 129 -2.04 5.17 -14.97
CA PHE A 129 -1.50 4.67 -13.71
C PHE A 129 0.02 4.90 -13.62
N THR A 130 0.72 5.01 -14.76
CA THR A 130 2.19 5.01 -14.75
C THR A 130 2.94 5.89 -15.75
N ASP A 131 2.31 6.58 -16.72
CA ASP A 131 3.02 7.17 -17.87
C ASP A 131 4.04 6.16 -18.47
N SER A 132 3.66 4.88 -18.52
CA SER A 132 4.60 3.78 -18.77
C SER A 132 4.05 2.79 -19.78
N ILE A 133 4.98 2.11 -20.47
CA ILE A 133 4.72 1.02 -21.43
C ILE A 133 3.90 -0.14 -20.81
N LEU A 134 3.78 -0.22 -19.48
CA LEU A 134 2.99 -1.25 -18.80
C LEU A 134 1.52 -0.88 -18.59
N ASP A 135 1.10 0.38 -18.82
CA ASP A 135 -0.30 0.81 -18.69
C ASP A 135 -1.29 -0.08 -19.46
N PRO A 136 -0.98 -0.62 -20.66
CA PRO A 136 -1.85 -1.58 -21.35
C PRO A 136 -2.03 -2.90 -20.60
N ILE A 137 -0.95 -3.42 -19.99
CA ILE A 137 -0.97 -4.69 -19.24
C ILE A 137 -1.76 -4.52 -17.95
N TYR A 138 -1.58 -3.38 -17.26
CA TYR A 138 -2.36 -3.01 -16.08
C TYR A 138 -3.84 -2.83 -16.42
N SER A 139 -4.16 -2.16 -17.53
CA SER A 139 -5.54 -1.96 -17.97
C SER A 139 -6.22 -3.27 -18.33
N PHE A 140 -5.49 -4.18 -19.00
CA PHE A 140 -5.99 -5.50 -19.38
C PHE A 140 -6.24 -6.40 -18.17
N THR A 141 -5.29 -6.47 -17.24
CA THR A 141 -5.46 -7.26 -16.00
C THR A 141 -6.62 -6.73 -15.15
N ARG A 142 -6.80 -5.40 -15.07
CA ARG A 142 -7.97 -4.80 -14.42
C ARG A 142 -9.27 -5.15 -15.11
N GLN A 143 -9.35 -5.09 -16.45
CA GLN A 143 -10.57 -5.47 -17.18
C GLN A 143 -10.96 -6.93 -16.89
N LEU A 144 -9.99 -7.84 -16.85
CA LEU A 144 -10.25 -9.24 -16.50
C LEU A 144 -10.77 -9.41 -15.07
N ILE A 145 -10.26 -8.63 -14.12
CA ILE A 145 -10.70 -8.67 -12.72
C ILE A 145 -12.08 -8.05 -12.54
N LEU A 146 -12.38 -6.95 -13.25
CA LEU A 146 -13.68 -6.27 -13.17
C LEU A 146 -14.79 -7.02 -13.90
N GLN A 147 -14.50 -7.77 -14.97
CA GLN A 147 -15.50 -8.61 -15.66
C GLN A 147 -15.98 -9.81 -14.83
N ARG A 148 -15.35 -10.08 -13.68
CA ARG A 148 -15.79 -11.11 -12.73
C ARG A 148 -16.85 -10.62 -11.73
N PHE A 149 -17.24 -9.35 -11.80
CA PHE A 149 -18.34 -8.73 -11.04
C PHE A 149 -19.36 -8.14 -12.01
#